data_AF-A0A7Y9GMC9-F1
#
_entry.id   AF-A0A7Y9GMC9-F1
#
_cell.length_a   1.000
_cell.length_b   1.000
_cell.length_c   1.000
_cell.angle_alpha   90.00
_cell.angle_beta   90.00
_cell.angle_gamma   90.00
#
_symmetry.space_group_name_H-M   'P 1'
#
loop_
_entity.id
_entity.type
_entity.pdbx_description
1 polymer ?
#
loop_
_entity_poly.entity_id
_entity_poly.type
_entity_poly.pdbx_seq_one_letter_code
_entity_poly.pdbx_strand_id
1 'polypeptide(L)' 'MHPGSVEAEQPRCPVDGIVMRDITDGWECPACGTRIDLVPPHPQLPEFDGPALPNS' A
#
# COMPACT_ATOMS: atom_id res chain seq x y z
N MET A 1 -8.77 8.78 -19.98
CA MET A 1 -7.84 7.70 -19.66
C MET A 1 -7.45 7.91 -18.21
N HIS A 2 -8.13 7.27 -17.27
CA HIS A 2 -7.87 7.48 -15.83
C HIS A 2 -6.55 6.76 -15.48
N PRO A 3 -5.59 7.44 -14.84
CA PRO A 3 -4.31 6.83 -14.49
C PRO A 3 -4.56 5.74 -13.45
N GLY A 4 -4.08 4.53 -13.77
CA GLY A 4 -3.87 3.38 -12.90
C GLY A 4 -4.66 3.37 -11.59
N SER A 5 -5.83 2.72 -11.61
CA SER A 5 -6.30 2.00 -10.44
C SER A 5 -5.16 1.07 -10.03
N VAL A 6 -4.44 1.41 -8.96
CA VAL A 6 -3.65 0.42 -8.23
C VAL A 6 -4.69 -0.52 -7.62
N GLU A 7 -5.12 -1.51 -8.37
CA GLU A 7 -5.82 -2.66 -7.81
C GLU A 7 -4.82 -3.25 -6.82
N ALA A 8 -4.97 -2.90 -5.54
CA ALA A 8 -4.12 -3.44 -4.49
C ALA A 8 -4.31 -4.95 -4.53
N GLU A 9 -3.33 -5.65 -5.09
CA GLU A 9 -3.33 -7.10 -5.19
C GLU A 9 -3.58 -7.68 -3.80
N GLN A 10 -4.64 -8.49 -3.69
CA GLN A 10 -5.11 -9.01 -2.41
C GLN A 10 -3.95 -9.75 -1.70
N PRO A 11 -3.49 -9.28 -0.52
CA PRO A 11 -2.29 -9.80 0.10
C PRO A 11 -2.53 -11.20 0.68
N ARG A 12 -1.43 -11.93 0.84
CA ARG A 12 -1.42 -13.22 1.55
C ARG A 12 -0.94 -13.03 2.98
N CYS A 13 -1.50 -13.79 3.90
CA CYS A 13 -1.08 -13.81 5.29
C CYS A 13 0.39 -14.25 5.41
N PRO A 14 1.24 -13.51 6.14
CA PRO A 14 2.66 -13.86 6.30
C PRO A 14 2.90 -15.09 7.18
N VAL A 15 1.87 -15.53 7.92
CA VAL A 15 1.95 -16.71 8.81
C VAL A 15 1.62 -17.98 8.04
N ASP A 16 0.46 -18.01 7.37
CA ASP A 16 -0.10 -19.22 6.77
C ASP A 16 -0.16 -19.19 5.23
N GLY A 17 0.18 -18.07 4.59
CA GLY A 17 0.19 -17.91 3.13
C GLY A 17 -1.20 -17.85 2.46
N ILE A 18 -2.27 -17.87 3.25
CA ILE A 18 -3.67 -17.81 2.80
C ILE A 18 -4.03 -16.38 2.37
N VAL A 19 -4.84 -16.26 1.32
CA VAL A 19 -5.37 -14.98 0.82
C VAL A 19 -6.22 -14.31 1.90
N MET A 20 -5.94 -13.04 2.20
CA MET A 20 -6.61 -12.29 3.26
C MET A 20 -7.94 -11.69 2.78
N ARG A 21 -8.93 -11.59 3.67
CA ARG A 21 -10.21 -10.94 3.40
C ARG A 21 -10.05 -9.42 3.45
N ASP A 22 -10.72 -8.70 2.56
CA ASP A 22 -10.81 -7.26 2.67
C ASP A 22 -11.65 -6.89 3.91
N ILE A 23 -11.19 -5.87 4.63
CA ILE A 23 -11.94 -5.23 5.70
C ILE A 23 -11.88 -3.72 5.47
N THR A 24 -12.78 -2.97 6.12
CA THR A 24 -12.96 -1.53 5.90
C THR A 24 -11.67 -0.70 5.89
N ASP A 25 -10.66 -1.10 6.67
CA ASP A 25 -9.41 -0.35 6.84
C ASP A 25 -8.16 -1.18 6.54
N GLY A 26 -8.29 -2.31 5.84
CA GLY A 26 -7.19 -3.25 5.75
C GLY A 26 -7.51 -4.64 5.22
N TRP A 27 -6.73 -5.58 5.69
CA TRP A 27 -6.81 -7.00 5.36
C TRP A 27 -6.78 -7.83 6.64
N GLU A 28 -7.58 -8.89 6.68
CA GLU A 28 -7.56 -9.83 7.81
C GLU A 28 -7.40 -11.28 7.35
N CYS A 29 -6.60 -12.06 8.07
CA CYS A 29 -6.45 -13.48 7.82
C CYS A 29 -7.57 -14.28 8.51
N PRO A 30 -8.43 -15.00 7.76
CA PRO A 30 -9.52 -15.78 8.36
C PRO A 30 -9.03 -17.02 9.13
N ALA A 31 -7.77 -17.43 8.96
CA ALA A 31 -7.23 -18.64 9.61
C ALA A 31 -6.63 -18.34 10.98
N CYS A 32 -5.81 -17.29 11.09
CA CYS A 32 -5.06 -16.97 12.32
C CYS A 32 -5.41 -15.60 12.92
N GLY A 33 -6.20 -14.77 12.23
CA GLY A 33 -6.63 -13.45 12.72
C GLY A 33 -5.62 -12.32 12.54
N THR A 34 -4.50 -12.53 11.84
CA THR A 34 -3.55 -11.46 11.53
C THR A 34 -4.21 -10.35 10.72
N ARG A 35 -3.97 -9.08 11.11
CA ARG A 35 -4.49 -7.89 10.43
C ARG A 35 -3.36 -7.04 9.87
N ILE A 36 -3.55 -6.52 8.66
CA ILE A 36 -2.66 -5.56 8.00
C ILE A 36 -3.51 -4.34 7.66
N ASP A 37 -3.21 -3.19 8.26
CA ASP A 37 -3.91 -1.95 7.94
C ASP A 37 -3.42 -1.41 6.59
N LEU A 38 -4.36 -0.92 5.78
CA LEU A 38 -4.04 -0.19 4.57
C LEU A 38 -3.51 1.16 5.03
N VAL A 39 -2.18 1.32 5.05
CA VAL A 39 -1.59 2.64 5.23
C VAL A 39 -2.17 3.51 4.12
N PRO A 40 -2.94 4.57 4.44
CA PRO A 40 -3.50 5.43 3.42
C PRO A 40 -2.34 5.92 2.55
N PRO A 41 -2.56 6.07 1.22
CA PRO A 41 -1.51 6.56 0.34
C PRO A 41 -0.98 7.85 0.95
N HIS A 42 0.29 7.79 1.33
CA HIS A 42 1.06 8.81 2.01
C HIS A 42 0.67 10.22 1.50
N PRO A 43 0.57 11.23 2.39
CA PRO A 43 0.38 12.60 1.97
C PRO A 43 1.47 12.91 0.95
N GLN A 44 1.04 13.26 -0.26
CA GLN A 44 1.89 13.68 -1.36
C GLN A 44 3.04 14.51 -0.80
N LEU A 45 4.25 13.91 -0.83
CA LEU A 45 5.47 14.59 -0.42
C LEU A 45 5.48 15.94 -1.15
N PRO A 46 5.79 17.06 -0.46
CA PRO A 46 5.98 18.31 -1.16
C PRO A 46 6.95 18.04 -2.31
N GLU A 47 6.58 18.45 -3.52
CA GLU A 47 7.41 18.32 -4.71
C GLU A 47 8.83 18.70 -4.32
N PHE A 48 9.76 17.74 -4.44
CA PHE A 48 11.15 17.97 -4.10
C PHE A 48 11.71 18.98 -5.09
N ASP A 49 11.63 20.27 -4.76
CA ASP A 49 12.33 21.36 -5.45
C ASP A 49 13.81 21.28 -5.04
N GLY A 50 14.50 20.29 -5.62
CA GLY A 50 15.91 20.07 -5.36
C GLY A 50 16.74 21.28 -5.82
N PRO A 51 17.87 21.59 -5.15
CA PRO A 51 18.76 22.64 -5.65
C PRO A 51 19.25 22.27 -7.05
N ALA A 52 19.06 23.17 -8.01
CA ALA A 52 19.59 23.01 -9.36
C ALA A 52 21.11 22.81 -9.27
N LEU A 53 21.56 21.58 -9.52
CA LEU A 53 22.99 21.26 -9.54
C LEU A 53 23.63 22.13 -10.64
N PRO A 54 24.65 22.98 -10.31
CA PRO A 54 25.34 23.72 -11.33
C PRO A 54 26.10 22.73 -12.22
N ASN A 55 25.75 22.73 -13.50
CA ASN A 55 26.45 21.95 -14.52
C ASN A 55 27.91 22.42 -14.54
N SER A 56 28.84 21.54 -14.15
CA SER A 56 30.29 21.81 -14.13
C SER A 56 30.91 21.65 -15.50
#